data_AF-A0A9E0DKF2-F1
#
_entry.id   AF-A0A9E0DKF2-F1
#
_cell.length_a   1.000
_cell.length_b   1.000
_cell.length_c   1.000
_cell.angle_alpha   90.00
_cell.angle_beta   90.00
_cell.angle_gamma   90.00
#
_symmetry.space_group_name_H-M   'P 1'
#
loop_
_entity.id
_entity.type
_entity.pdbx_description
1 polymer ?
#
loop_
_entity_poly.entity_id
_entity_poly.type
_entity_poly.pdbx_seq_one_letter_code
_entity_poly.pdbx_strand_id
1 'polypeptide(L)'
;MLFEIFGTTAEDVIGATDATLQINIGVTDNLVADFLDIPADNARNALRMAQQLGLITTNSAGNYIPLFPYATYLISGNLHHRAAILRFVLEQYQPYKSFKYRLDITTSANEAVRQVKALFSLNAHRGDILSTLVSLGTYTNSLIAEGAGRYRIPDSGTTNYLSIVEDIVHDREAAELNVRRKLGEDAVNWIDHQEVLNPLITAYQKAAVAHHDPRAPIVYAGNAIESFLVQVANHFEVELQGANGINAKADRIAQNNHLTHKHKFMIKYLGHIRNAADHGIDDSIGQAWEISTATAIEYVYVAQSVITTIVAYTRNRYIV
;
A
#
# COMPACT_ATOMS: atom_id res chain seq x y z
N MET A 1 -19.80 15.40 2.70
CA MET A 1 -19.37 14.01 2.85
C MET A 1 -20.01 13.49 4.14
N LEU A 2 -20.74 12.38 4.10
CA LEU A 2 -21.30 11.74 5.30
C LEU A 2 -20.15 11.00 6.00
N PHE A 3 -19.98 11.24 7.30
CA PHE A 3 -18.95 10.57 8.10
C PHE A 3 -19.51 9.28 8.69
N GLU A 4 -18.74 8.20 8.63
CA GLU A 4 -19.07 6.93 9.27
C GLU A 4 -17.87 6.37 10.02
N ILE A 5 -18.13 5.64 11.11
CA ILE A 5 -17.12 4.92 11.88
C ILE A 5 -17.53 3.45 11.90
N PHE A 6 -16.58 2.57 11.63
CA PHE A 6 -16.77 1.12 11.64
C PHE A 6 -15.96 0.51 12.77
N GLY A 7 -16.53 -0.46 13.47
CA GLY A 7 -15.86 -1.13 14.60
C GLY A 7 -14.62 -1.88 14.14
N THR A 8 -13.44 -1.37 14.47
CA THR A 8 -12.14 -1.93 14.06
C THR A 8 -11.01 -1.46 14.97
N THR A 9 -9.82 -2.03 14.82
CA THR A 9 -8.58 -1.56 15.47
C THR A 9 -7.67 -0.79 14.50
N ALA A 10 -6.67 -0.08 15.04
CA ALA A 10 -5.64 0.57 14.24
C ALA A 10 -4.81 -0.43 13.45
N GLU A 11 -4.48 -1.57 14.07
CA GLU A 11 -3.74 -2.67 13.47
C GLU A 11 -4.48 -3.23 12.25
N ASP A 12 -5.79 -3.46 12.37
CA ASP A 12 -6.62 -3.94 11.26
C ASP A 12 -6.71 -2.91 10.13
N VAL A 13 -6.81 -1.60 10.43
CA VAL A 13 -6.81 -0.53 9.41
C VAL A 13 -5.48 -0.52 8.65
N ILE A 14 -4.36 -0.64 9.36
CA ILE A 14 -3.03 -0.70 8.74
C ILE A 14 -2.91 -1.96 7.89
N GLY A 15 -3.30 -3.12 8.42
CA GLY A 15 -3.26 -4.40 7.71
C GLY A 15 -4.15 -4.40 6.46
N ALA A 16 -5.37 -3.86 6.55
CA ALA A 16 -6.27 -3.74 5.41
C ALA A 16 -5.70 -2.80 4.35
N THR A 17 -5.08 -1.70 4.76
CA THR A 17 -4.36 -0.78 3.85
C THR A 17 -3.19 -1.51 3.18
N ASP A 18 -2.42 -2.30 3.94
CA ASP A 18 -1.31 -3.11 3.42
C ASP A 18 -1.79 -4.09 2.35
N ALA A 19 -2.86 -4.83 2.61
CA ALA A 19 -3.43 -5.77 1.65
C ALA A 19 -3.75 -5.10 0.29
N THR A 20 -4.29 -3.86 0.30
CA THR A 20 -4.57 -3.13 -0.95
C THR A 20 -3.32 -2.84 -1.78
N LEU A 21 -2.16 -2.73 -1.13
CA LEU A 21 -0.86 -2.47 -1.75
C LEU A 21 -0.20 -3.74 -2.32
N GLN A 22 -0.66 -4.92 -1.91
CA GLN A 22 -0.10 -6.19 -2.37
C GLN A 22 -0.64 -6.62 -3.75
N ILE A 23 -1.83 -6.16 -4.15
CA ILE A 23 -2.53 -6.62 -5.36
C ILE A 23 -2.98 -5.44 -6.24
N ASN A 24 -2.45 -5.36 -7.46
CA ASN A 24 -2.72 -4.27 -8.41
C ASN A 24 -4.19 -4.07 -8.77
N ILE A 25 -4.96 -5.14 -8.92
CA ILE A 25 -6.38 -5.05 -9.33
C ILE A 25 -7.32 -4.63 -8.18
N GLY A 26 -6.74 -4.35 -7.01
CA GLY A 26 -7.43 -4.11 -5.76
C GLY A 26 -7.84 -5.40 -5.05
N VAL A 27 -8.37 -5.24 -3.85
CA VAL A 27 -8.73 -6.34 -2.95
C VAL A 27 -10.21 -6.34 -2.59
N THR A 28 -10.72 -7.51 -2.22
CA THR A 28 -12.08 -7.70 -1.72
C THR A 28 -12.07 -7.91 -0.21
N ASP A 29 -13.23 -7.78 0.43
CA ASP A 29 -13.40 -8.06 1.87
C ASP A 29 -12.84 -9.44 2.25
N ASN A 30 -13.16 -10.47 1.46
CA ASN A 30 -12.75 -11.85 1.72
C ASN A 30 -11.22 -12.01 1.61
N LEU A 31 -10.60 -11.37 0.62
CA LEU A 31 -9.15 -11.44 0.47
C LEU A 31 -8.45 -10.80 1.67
N VAL A 32 -8.95 -9.66 2.14
CA VAL A 32 -8.39 -9.00 3.32
C VAL A 32 -8.64 -9.81 4.60
N ALA A 33 -9.79 -10.48 4.69
CA ALA A 33 -10.10 -11.40 5.79
C ALA A 33 -9.07 -12.54 5.85
N ASP A 34 -8.78 -13.18 4.73
CA ASP A 34 -7.78 -14.25 4.63
C ASP A 34 -6.36 -13.71 4.88
N PHE A 35 -6.04 -12.52 4.37
CA PHE A 35 -4.73 -11.88 4.52
C PHE A 35 -4.40 -11.52 5.98
N LEU A 36 -5.41 -11.06 6.73
CA LEU A 36 -5.25 -10.67 8.14
C LEU A 36 -5.57 -11.80 9.12
N ASP A 37 -6.10 -12.92 8.64
CA ASP A 37 -6.63 -14.02 9.45
C ASP A 37 -7.71 -13.52 10.44
N ILE A 38 -8.66 -12.74 9.94
CA ILE A 38 -9.78 -12.18 10.71
C ILE A 38 -11.13 -12.46 10.05
N PRO A 39 -12.26 -12.41 10.79
CA PRO A 39 -13.58 -12.56 10.22
C PRO A 39 -13.88 -11.54 9.12
N ALA A 40 -14.63 -11.95 8.08
CA ALA A 40 -14.94 -11.10 6.92
C ALA A 40 -15.62 -9.77 7.28
N ASP A 41 -16.48 -9.75 8.30
CA ASP A 41 -17.10 -8.51 8.77
C ASP A 41 -16.09 -7.54 9.40
N ASN A 42 -15.06 -8.06 10.09
CA ASN A 42 -13.98 -7.24 10.64
C ASN A 42 -13.10 -6.67 9.52
N ALA A 43 -12.76 -7.50 8.52
CA ALA A 43 -12.01 -7.05 7.35
C ALA A 43 -12.76 -5.95 6.58
N ARG A 44 -14.07 -6.13 6.37
CA ARG A 44 -14.94 -5.09 5.77
C ARG A 44 -14.93 -3.81 6.60
N ASN A 45 -15.05 -3.90 7.92
CA ASN A 45 -15.03 -2.72 8.79
C ASN A 45 -13.68 -2.00 8.72
N ALA A 46 -12.57 -2.73 8.73
CA ALA A 46 -11.23 -2.18 8.59
C ALA A 46 -11.03 -1.45 7.26
N LEU A 47 -11.44 -2.07 6.13
CA LEU A 47 -11.41 -1.46 4.80
C LEU A 47 -12.25 -0.18 4.74
N ARG A 48 -13.48 -0.22 5.25
CA ARG A 48 -14.34 0.96 5.25
C ARG A 48 -13.82 2.07 6.16
N MET A 49 -13.22 1.73 7.30
CA MET A 49 -12.57 2.71 8.16
C MET A 49 -11.33 3.32 7.48
N ALA A 50 -10.50 2.51 6.82
CA ALA A 50 -9.36 2.99 6.03
C ALA A 50 -9.82 3.95 4.91
N GLN A 51 -10.96 3.66 4.26
CA GLN A 51 -11.57 4.55 3.27
C GLN A 51 -12.04 5.87 3.89
N GLN A 52 -12.67 5.85 5.07
CA GLN A 52 -13.09 7.05 5.81
C GLN A 52 -11.90 7.93 6.25
N LEU A 53 -10.73 7.32 6.48
CA LEU A 53 -9.48 8.03 6.77
C LEU A 53 -8.76 8.52 5.51
N GLY A 54 -9.27 8.21 4.31
CA GLY A 54 -8.64 8.60 3.04
C GLY A 54 -7.35 7.84 2.74
N LEU A 55 -7.19 6.63 3.28
CA LEU A 55 -6.05 5.76 2.97
C LEU A 55 -6.30 4.93 1.71
N ILE A 56 -7.55 4.52 1.47
CA ILE A 56 -7.91 3.69 0.32
C ILE A 56 -9.17 4.23 -0.35
N THR A 57 -9.43 3.79 -1.58
CA THR A 57 -10.66 4.08 -2.32
C THR A 57 -11.14 2.81 -3.04
N THR A 58 -12.28 2.89 -3.73
CA THR A 58 -12.79 1.80 -4.57
C THR A 58 -12.58 2.15 -6.05
N ASN A 59 -12.17 1.15 -6.84
CA ASN A 59 -12.09 1.28 -8.29
C ASN A 59 -13.47 1.03 -8.95
N SER A 60 -13.53 1.13 -10.27
CA SER A 60 -14.78 0.92 -11.03
C SER A 60 -15.36 -0.49 -10.92
N ALA A 61 -14.53 -1.49 -10.58
CA ALA A 61 -14.96 -2.86 -10.32
C ALA A 61 -15.47 -3.07 -8.87
N GLY A 62 -15.39 -2.04 -8.02
CA GLY A 62 -15.77 -2.12 -6.62
C GLY A 62 -14.70 -2.72 -5.70
N ASN A 63 -13.50 -2.99 -6.21
CA ASN A 63 -12.38 -3.46 -5.38
C ASN A 63 -11.69 -2.28 -4.68
N TYR A 64 -11.15 -2.54 -3.50
CA TYR A 64 -10.40 -1.56 -2.73
C TYR A 64 -8.98 -1.40 -3.25
N ILE A 65 -8.54 -0.16 -3.49
CA ILE A 65 -7.21 0.20 -3.98
C ILE A 65 -6.59 1.28 -3.07
N PRO A 66 -5.25 1.33 -2.95
CA PRO A 66 -4.57 2.30 -2.10
C PRO A 66 -4.70 3.73 -2.66
N LEU A 67 -4.75 4.72 -1.77
CA LEU A 67 -4.72 6.14 -2.13
C LEU A 67 -3.35 6.74 -1.79
N PHE A 68 -2.65 7.22 -2.81
CA PHE A 68 -1.38 7.93 -2.66
C PHE A 68 -1.61 9.36 -2.11
N PRO A 69 -0.71 9.91 -1.26
CA PRO A 69 0.53 9.32 -0.76
C PRO A 69 0.40 8.51 0.53
N TYR A 70 -0.68 8.70 1.29
CA TYR A 70 -0.70 8.30 2.70
C TYR A 70 -0.71 6.78 2.91
N ALA A 71 -1.39 6.00 2.06
CA ALA A 71 -1.30 4.54 2.16
C ALA A 71 0.13 4.04 1.96
N THR A 72 0.82 4.57 0.95
CA THR A 72 2.21 4.19 0.68
C THR A 72 3.12 4.55 1.84
N TYR A 73 3.05 5.79 2.34
CA TYR A 73 3.91 6.24 3.45
C TYR A 73 3.62 5.48 4.75
N LEU A 74 2.36 5.14 4.99
CA LEU A 74 1.96 4.31 6.12
C LEU A 74 2.64 2.94 6.03
N ILE A 75 2.52 2.23 4.91
CA ILE A 75 2.99 0.85 4.80
C ILE A 75 4.50 0.72 4.60
N SER A 76 5.13 1.68 3.92
CA SER A 76 6.59 1.72 3.73
C SER A 76 7.34 2.13 5.00
N GLY A 77 6.71 2.88 5.90
CA GLY A 77 7.32 3.35 7.14
C GLY A 77 7.60 2.23 8.16
N ASN A 78 8.60 2.49 9.01
CA ASN A 78 8.80 1.72 10.25
C ASN A 78 7.65 1.99 11.25
N LEU A 79 7.66 1.32 12.42
CA LEU A 79 6.59 1.44 13.41
C LEU A 79 6.33 2.90 13.84
N HIS A 80 7.37 3.69 14.08
CA HIS A 80 7.25 5.09 14.46
C HIS A 80 6.68 5.95 13.32
N HIS A 81 7.13 5.70 12.09
CA HIS A 81 6.64 6.38 10.89
C HIS A 81 5.16 6.05 10.64
N ARG A 82 4.76 4.79 10.83
CA ARG A 82 3.37 4.33 10.73
C ARG A 82 2.46 5.11 11.66
N ALA A 83 2.83 5.21 12.94
CA ALA A 83 2.08 5.95 13.93
C ALA A 83 1.95 7.43 13.56
N ALA A 84 3.01 8.06 13.05
CA ALA A 84 2.99 9.47 12.65
C ALA A 84 2.09 9.73 11.42
N ILE A 85 2.15 8.89 10.38
CA ILE A 85 1.29 9.03 9.19
C ILE A 85 -0.17 8.76 9.54
N LEU A 86 -0.44 7.69 10.30
CA LEU A 86 -1.80 7.40 10.75
C LEU A 86 -2.32 8.53 11.64
N ARG A 87 -1.48 9.13 12.50
CA ARG A 87 -1.84 10.32 13.27
C ARG A 87 -2.23 11.47 12.35
N PHE A 88 -1.43 11.75 11.33
CA PHE A 88 -1.68 12.85 10.41
C PHE A 88 -3.06 12.73 9.76
N VAL A 89 -3.42 11.57 9.21
CA VAL A 89 -4.74 11.36 8.58
C VAL A 89 -5.88 11.34 9.60
N LEU A 90 -5.66 10.74 10.78
CA LEU A 90 -6.64 10.68 11.86
C LEU A 90 -6.98 12.07 12.39
N GLU A 91 -5.96 12.92 12.55
CA GLU A 91 -6.12 14.32 12.97
C GLU A 91 -6.69 15.19 11.84
N GLN A 92 -6.98 14.66 10.64
CA GLN A 92 -7.80 15.34 9.62
C GLN A 92 -9.27 14.88 9.63
N TYR A 93 -9.56 13.69 10.16
CA TYR A 93 -10.89 13.11 10.24
C TYR A 93 -11.77 13.82 11.29
N GLN A 94 -12.82 14.50 10.83
CA GLN A 94 -13.61 15.44 11.65
C GLN A 94 -14.26 14.83 12.90
N PRO A 95 -14.82 13.59 12.85
CA PRO A 95 -15.34 12.95 14.05
C PRO A 95 -14.27 12.74 15.12
N TYR A 96 -13.04 12.40 14.74
CA TYR A 96 -11.94 12.23 15.70
C TYR A 96 -11.47 13.56 16.29
N LYS A 97 -11.31 14.61 15.47
CA LYS A 97 -11.02 15.98 15.95
C LYS A 97 -12.01 16.41 17.02
N SER A 98 -13.30 16.21 16.74
CA SER A 98 -14.39 16.56 17.66
C SER A 98 -14.36 15.69 18.92
N PHE A 99 -14.06 14.40 18.79
CA PHE A 99 -13.90 13.50 19.92
C PHE A 99 -12.80 13.98 20.87
N LYS A 100 -11.62 14.33 20.36
CA LYS A 100 -10.53 14.89 21.19
C LYS A 100 -10.95 16.16 21.91
N TYR A 101 -11.52 17.12 21.19
CA TYR A 101 -11.98 18.37 21.79
C TYR A 101 -13.04 18.13 22.88
N ARG A 102 -13.98 17.21 22.66
CA ARG A 102 -14.99 16.86 23.67
C ARG A 102 -14.39 16.07 24.85
N LEU A 103 -13.40 15.23 24.61
CA LEU A 103 -12.70 14.49 25.67
C LEU A 103 -12.02 15.46 26.62
N ASP A 104 -11.35 16.49 26.10
CA ASP A 104 -10.70 17.54 26.90
C ASP A 104 -11.70 18.27 27.82
N ILE A 105 -12.87 18.63 27.28
CA ILE A 105 -13.92 19.34 28.04
C ILE A 105 -14.61 18.43 29.06
N THR A 106 -14.95 17.21 28.65
CA THR A 106 -15.82 16.34 29.47
C THR A 106 -15.03 15.47 30.43
N THR A 107 -13.73 15.28 30.20
CA THR A 107 -12.84 14.34 30.90
C THR A 107 -13.34 12.88 30.87
N SER A 108 -14.33 12.58 30.02
CA SER A 108 -15.01 11.29 29.93
C SER A 108 -15.15 10.88 28.47
N ALA A 109 -14.42 9.83 28.07
CA ALA A 109 -14.46 9.31 26.71
C ALA A 109 -15.87 8.84 26.32
N ASN A 110 -16.63 8.26 27.26
CA ASN A 110 -18.01 7.84 27.04
C ASN A 110 -18.94 9.04 26.71
N GLU A 111 -18.79 10.15 27.42
CA GLU A 111 -19.57 11.36 27.16
C GLU A 111 -19.15 12.03 25.85
N ALA A 112 -17.84 12.13 25.60
CA ALA A 112 -17.30 12.66 24.36
C ALA A 112 -17.82 11.89 23.13
N VAL A 113 -17.79 10.55 23.15
CA VAL A 113 -18.33 9.72 22.06
C VAL A 113 -19.83 9.88 21.91
N ARG A 114 -20.59 9.95 23.01
CA ARG A 114 -22.05 10.19 22.96
C ARG A 114 -22.37 11.49 22.21
N GLN A 115 -21.63 12.56 22.51
CA GLN A 115 -21.79 13.85 21.85
C GLN A 115 -21.36 13.82 20.39
N VAL A 116 -20.23 13.18 20.06
CA VAL A 116 -19.76 13.04 18.67
C VAL A 116 -20.72 12.22 17.81
N LYS A 117 -21.24 11.10 18.34
CA LYS A 117 -22.27 10.30 17.65
C LYS A 117 -23.48 11.15 17.29
N ALA A 118 -23.94 12.01 18.20
CA ALA A 118 -25.06 12.91 17.94
C ALA A 118 -24.70 14.01 16.92
N LEU A 119 -23.54 14.66 17.07
CA LEU A 119 -23.10 15.76 16.20
C LEU A 119 -22.94 15.35 14.73
N PHE A 120 -22.42 14.15 14.49
CA PHE A 120 -22.17 13.64 13.14
C PHE A 120 -23.23 12.65 12.66
N SER A 121 -24.29 12.41 13.45
CA SER A 121 -25.33 11.42 13.15
C SER A 121 -24.77 10.04 12.81
N LEU A 122 -23.76 9.59 13.56
CA LEU A 122 -23.05 8.34 13.27
C LEU A 122 -23.97 7.13 13.53
N ASN A 123 -23.99 6.18 12.61
CA ASN A 123 -24.85 4.99 12.70
C ASN A 123 -24.34 3.96 13.72
N ALA A 124 -23.04 3.69 13.75
CA ALA A 124 -22.42 2.64 14.58
C ALA A 124 -22.71 2.75 16.07
N HIS A 125 -22.67 1.63 16.79
CA HIS A 125 -22.94 1.61 18.22
C HIS A 125 -21.89 2.43 18.99
N ARG A 126 -22.29 3.04 20.11
CA ARG A 126 -21.41 3.91 20.91
C ARG A 126 -20.13 3.20 21.35
N GLY A 127 -20.24 1.90 21.69
CA GLY A 127 -19.09 1.07 22.06
C GLY A 127 -18.07 0.95 20.93
N ASP A 128 -18.54 0.68 19.71
CA ASP A 128 -17.67 0.52 18.54
C ASP A 128 -16.98 1.82 18.15
N ILE A 129 -17.70 2.95 18.26
CA ILE A 129 -17.11 4.27 18.03
C ILE A 129 -16.00 4.53 19.06
N LEU A 130 -16.28 4.26 20.34
CA LEU A 130 -15.31 4.46 21.41
C LEU A 130 -14.07 3.59 21.22
N SER A 131 -14.25 2.28 21.02
CA SER A 131 -13.12 1.35 20.86
C SER A 131 -12.28 1.71 19.65
N THR A 132 -12.90 2.06 18.52
CA THR A 132 -12.19 2.41 17.28
C THR A 132 -11.41 3.71 17.43
N LEU A 133 -12.05 4.79 17.91
CA LEU A 133 -11.37 6.08 18.08
C LEU A 133 -10.27 6.02 19.14
N VAL A 134 -10.47 5.26 20.22
CA VAL A 134 -9.44 5.03 21.24
C VAL A 134 -8.29 4.22 20.66
N SER A 135 -8.55 3.10 19.98
CA SER A 135 -7.51 2.26 19.37
C SER A 135 -6.63 3.07 18.41
N LEU A 136 -7.25 3.81 17.49
CA LEU A 136 -6.55 4.72 16.58
C LEU A 136 -5.77 5.81 17.34
N GLY A 137 -6.39 6.41 18.35
CA GLY A 137 -5.77 7.49 19.12
C GLY A 137 -4.58 7.04 19.97
N THR A 138 -4.66 5.86 20.59
CA THR A 138 -3.55 5.31 21.40
C THR A 138 -2.43 4.80 20.52
N TYR A 139 -2.73 4.11 19.41
CA TYR A 139 -1.71 3.64 18.47
C TYR A 139 -0.86 4.81 17.93
N THR A 140 -1.53 5.94 17.62
CA THR A 140 -0.91 7.15 17.07
C THR A 140 -0.28 8.06 18.12
N ASN A 141 -0.31 7.68 19.41
CA ASN A 141 0.06 8.53 20.54
C ASN A 141 -0.68 9.88 20.56
N SER A 142 -1.85 9.95 19.91
CA SER A 142 -2.74 11.11 19.94
C SER A 142 -3.59 11.14 21.22
N LEU A 143 -3.67 9.99 21.90
CA LEU A 143 -4.25 9.80 23.23
C LEU A 143 -3.29 8.98 24.10
N ILE A 144 -3.27 9.27 25.40
CA ILE A 144 -2.54 8.51 26.41
C ILE A 144 -3.56 7.83 27.31
N ALA A 145 -3.45 6.50 27.44
CA ALA A 145 -4.26 5.74 28.38
C ALA A 145 -3.75 5.92 29.81
N GLU A 146 -4.64 6.29 30.74
CA GLU A 146 -4.32 6.47 32.16
C GLU A 146 -4.76 5.28 33.03
N GLY A 147 -5.35 4.26 32.41
CA GLY A 147 -5.99 3.15 33.10
C GLY A 147 -7.46 3.42 33.43
N ALA A 148 -8.18 2.37 33.85
CA ALA A 148 -9.60 2.43 34.20
C ALA A 148 -10.52 3.12 33.15
N GLY A 149 -10.19 3.00 31.87
CA GLY A 149 -10.96 3.61 30.77
C GLY A 149 -10.84 5.13 30.67
N ARG A 150 -9.83 5.73 31.32
CA ARG A 150 -9.51 7.16 31.22
C ARG A 150 -8.42 7.40 30.20
N TYR A 151 -8.58 8.49 29.46
CA TYR A 151 -7.68 8.91 28.39
C TYR A 151 -7.47 10.40 28.48
N ARG A 152 -6.24 10.84 28.24
CA ARG A 152 -5.90 12.26 28.13
C ARG A 152 -5.23 12.57 26.81
N ILE A 153 -5.25 13.84 26.44
CA ILE A 153 -4.49 14.37 25.32
C ILE A 153 -3.03 14.57 25.78
N PRO A 154 -2.02 14.17 24.98
CA PRO A 154 -0.63 14.46 25.29
C PRO A 154 -0.38 15.97 25.39
N ASP A 155 0.45 16.37 26.35
CA ASP A 155 0.94 17.75 26.46
C ASP A 155 1.75 18.12 25.21
N SER A 156 1.67 19.37 24.76
CA SER A 156 2.16 19.87 23.47
C SER A 156 3.70 19.90 23.30
N GLY A 157 4.46 19.05 24.01
CA GLY A 157 5.90 19.23 24.20
C GLY A 157 6.84 18.07 23.88
N THR A 158 6.39 16.90 23.40
CA THR A 158 7.26 15.70 23.49
C THR A 158 7.45 14.86 22.24
N THR A 159 6.84 15.17 21.10
CA THR A 159 7.15 14.46 19.85
C THR A 159 7.18 15.42 18.68
N ASN A 160 8.36 15.54 18.05
CA ASN A 160 8.53 16.32 16.83
C ASN A 160 7.97 15.53 15.64
N TYR A 161 6.63 15.45 15.55
CA TYR A 161 5.97 14.77 14.43
C TYR A 161 6.34 15.38 13.08
N LEU A 162 6.69 16.67 13.06
CA LEU A 162 7.18 17.33 11.86
C LEU A 162 8.51 16.73 11.40
N SER A 163 9.46 16.48 12.30
CA SER A 163 10.71 15.81 11.90
C SER A 163 10.48 14.36 11.45
N ILE A 164 9.56 13.62 12.08
CA ILE A 164 9.24 12.26 11.64
C ILE A 164 8.64 12.28 10.22
N VAL A 165 7.74 13.22 9.94
CA VAL A 165 7.16 13.37 8.60
C VAL A 165 8.21 13.84 7.60
N GLU A 166 9.11 14.74 8.00
CA GLU A 166 10.25 15.18 7.19
C GLU A 166 11.16 14.01 6.82
N ASP A 167 11.51 13.14 7.78
CA ASP A 167 12.31 11.93 7.54
C ASP A 167 11.62 11.00 6.53
N ILE A 168 10.31 10.78 6.67
CA ILE A 168 9.53 9.93 5.73
C ILE A 168 9.54 10.51 4.31
N VAL A 169 9.35 11.82 4.20
CA VAL A 169 9.38 12.52 2.90
C VAL A 169 10.78 12.45 2.30
N HIS A 170 11.81 12.69 3.10
CA HIS A 170 13.21 12.64 2.65
C HIS A 170 13.59 11.24 2.17
N ASP A 171 13.27 10.20 2.94
CA ASP A 171 13.50 8.79 2.57
C ASP A 171 12.80 8.44 1.25
N ARG A 172 11.57 8.94 1.06
CA ARG A 172 10.82 8.73 -0.17
C ARG A 172 11.46 9.45 -1.36
N GLU A 173 11.79 10.73 -1.21
CA GLU A 173 12.41 11.53 -2.27
C GLU A 173 13.78 10.97 -2.66
N ALA A 174 14.58 10.53 -1.68
CA ALA A 174 15.85 9.87 -1.94
C ALA A 174 15.67 8.57 -2.73
N ALA A 175 14.69 7.73 -2.35
CA ALA A 175 14.37 6.52 -3.11
C ALA A 175 13.90 6.84 -4.52
N GLU A 176 13.02 7.83 -4.67
CA GLU A 176 12.50 8.28 -5.96
C GLU A 176 13.61 8.75 -6.89
N LEU A 177 14.53 9.58 -6.37
CA LEU A 177 15.66 10.08 -7.12
C LEU A 177 16.57 8.96 -7.62
N ASN A 178 16.80 7.92 -6.80
CA ASN A 178 17.59 6.75 -7.20
C ASN A 178 16.89 5.93 -8.31
N VAL A 179 15.58 5.67 -8.15
CA VAL A 179 14.80 4.96 -9.18
C VAL A 179 14.75 5.75 -10.49
N ARG A 180 14.50 7.06 -10.43
CA ARG A 180 14.48 7.93 -11.62
C ARG A 180 15.83 7.95 -12.34
N ARG A 181 16.95 8.05 -11.60
CA ARG A 181 18.30 7.99 -12.18
C ARG A 181 18.56 6.65 -12.89
N LYS A 182 18.13 5.54 -12.30
CA LYS A 182 18.33 4.21 -12.88
C LYS A 182 17.46 3.99 -14.12
N LEU A 183 16.22 4.47 -14.09
CA LEU A 183 15.29 4.38 -15.21
C LEU A 183 15.71 5.28 -16.39
N GLY A 184 16.20 6.47 -16.10
CA GLY A 184 16.48 7.53 -17.06
C GLY A 184 15.22 8.31 -17.46
N GLU A 185 15.40 9.55 -17.92
CA GLU A 185 14.30 10.49 -18.23
C GLU A 185 13.29 9.92 -19.22
N ASP A 186 13.77 9.21 -20.25
CA ASP A 186 12.92 8.62 -21.28
C ASP A 186 11.91 7.62 -20.72
N ALA A 187 12.36 6.73 -19.83
CA ALA A 187 11.49 5.74 -19.20
C ALA A 187 10.55 6.42 -18.21
N VAL A 188 11.07 7.30 -17.37
CA VAL A 188 10.30 8.04 -16.35
C VAL A 188 9.17 8.87 -16.96
N ASN A 189 9.40 9.50 -18.11
CA ASN A 189 8.39 10.30 -18.80
C ASN A 189 7.37 9.45 -19.58
N TRP A 190 7.70 8.19 -19.83
CA TRP A 190 6.82 7.29 -20.58
C TRP A 190 5.90 6.50 -19.65
N ILE A 191 6.38 6.01 -18.51
CA ILE A 191 5.61 5.15 -17.60
C ILE A 191 4.54 5.89 -16.82
N ASP A 192 3.49 5.18 -16.39
CA ASP A 192 2.49 5.69 -15.45
C ASP A 192 3.11 5.91 -14.06
N HIS A 193 2.93 7.11 -13.49
CA HIS A 193 3.57 7.45 -12.22
C HIS A 193 2.89 6.79 -11.02
N GLN A 194 1.58 6.57 -11.10
CA GLN A 194 0.80 5.98 -10.03
C GLN A 194 0.94 4.45 -10.02
N GLU A 195 0.82 3.82 -11.18
CA GLU A 195 0.72 2.37 -11.31
C GLU A 195 2.06 1.68 -11.55
N VAL A 196 3.09 2.41 -12.02
CA VAL A 196 4.42 1.85 -12.30
C VAL A 196 5.50 2.50 -11.43
N LEU A 197 5.69 3.82 -11.53
CA LEU A 197 6.79 4.49 -10.83
C LEU A 197 6.66 4.38 -9.30
N ASN A 198 5.48 4.69 -8.75
CA ASN A 198 5.27 4.65 -7.31
C ASN A 198 5.53 3.27 -6.69
N PRO A 199 5.01 2.16 -7.27
CA PRO A 199 5.35 0.81 -6.83
C PRO A 199 6.85 0.48 -6.95
N LEU A 200 7.56 0.94 -7.99
CA LEU A 200 9.03 0.75 -8.08
C LEU A 200 9.78 1.43 -6.94
N ILE A 201 9.39 2.66 -6.59
CA ILE A 201 10.02 3.39 -5.49
C ILE A 201 9.73 2.68 -4.15
N THR A 202 8.51 2.17 -3.97
CA THR A 202 8.17 1.38 -2.77
C THR A 202 8.98 0.08 -2.72
N ALA A 203 9.13 -0.60 -3.86
CA ALA A 203 9.98 -1.79 -3.98
C ALA A 203 11.44 -1.50 -3.60
N TYR A 204 11.98 -0.36 -4.06
CA TYR A 204 13.32 0.10 -3.73
C TYR A 204 13.48 0.36 -2.21
N GLN A 205 12.51 1.01 -1.58
CA GLN A 205 12.52 1.23 -0.12
C GLN A 205 12.47 -0.10 0.64
N LYS A 206 11.64 -1.05 0.19
CA LYS A 206 11.55 -2.39 0.80
C LYS A 206 12.83 -3.20 0.60
N ALA A 207 13.54 -3.01 -0.52
CA ALA A 207 14.81 -3.69 -0.77
C ALA A 207 15.86 -3.37 0.31
N ALA A 208 15.83 -2.17 0.90
CA ALA A 208 16.73 -1.78 1.99
C ALA A 208 16.52 -2.60 3.29
N VAL A 209 15.33 -3.19 3.47
CA VAL A 209 14.96 -4.00 4.64
C VAL A 209 14.61 -5.44 4.27
N ALA A 210 15.07 -5.91 3.10
CA ALA A 210 14.73 -7.23 2.56
C ALA A 210 15.19 -8.41 3.43
N HIS A 211 16.10 -8.20 4.38
CA HIS A 211 16.52 -9.23 5.34
C HIS A 211 15.43 -9.58 6.36
N HIS A 212 14.44 -8.70 6.56
CA HIS A 212 13.27 -8.97 7.40
C HIS A 212 12.10 -9.55 6.59
N ASP A 213 11.91 -9.05 5.37
CA ASP A 213 10.87 -9.49 4.46
C ASP A 213 11.39 -9.47 3.01
N PRO A 214 11.96 -10.59 2.53
CA PRO A 214 12.50 -10.67 1.18
C PRO A 214 11.41 -10.76 0.10
N ARG A 215 10.15 -11.00 0.47
CA ARG A 215 9.04 -11.07 -0.50
C ARG A 215 8.53 -9.69 -0.86
N ALA A 216 8.43 -8.77 0.09
CA ALA A 216 7.89 -7.43 -0.16
C ALA A 216 8.52 -6.67 -1.36
N PRO A 217 9.86 -6.62 -1.53
CA PRO A 217 10.45 -5.94 -2.70
C PRO A 217 10.00 -6.53 -4.03
N ILE A 218 9.89 -7.87 -4.09
CA ILE A 218 9.44 -8.60 -5.28
C ILE A 218 7.97 -8.30 -5.55
N VAL A 219 7.14 -8.21 -4.51
CA VAL A 219 5.73 -7.90 -4.65
C VAL A 219 5.52 -6.54 -5.30
N TYR A 220 6.12 -5.50 -4.74
CA TYR A 220 5.97 -4.14 -5.26
C TYR A 220 6.58 -3.96 -6.65
N ALA A 221 7.75 -4.54 -6.93
CA ALA A 221 8.35 -4.45 -8.26
C ALA A 221 7.60 -5.31 -9.30
N GLY A 222 7.06 -6.47 -8.90
CA GLY A 222 6.23 -7.32 -9.76
C GLY A 222 4.93 -6.62 -10.14
N ASN A 223 4.30 -5.97 -9.16
CA ASN A 223 3.16 -5.09 -9.36
C ASN A 223 3.48 -3.98 -10.38
N ALA A 224 4.62 -3.29 -10.23
CA ALA A 224 5.05 -2.29 -11.22
C ALA A 224 5.20 -2.87 -12.64
N ILE A 225 5.83 -4.03 -12.76
CA ILE A 225 6.07 -4.70 -14.05
C ILE A 225 4.75 -5.13 -14.69
N GLU A 226 3.83 -5.67 -13.91
CA GLU A 226 2.54 -6.09 -14.42
C GLU A 226 1.70 -4.90 -14.93
N SER A 227 1.69 -3.78 -14.20
CA SER A 227 1.06 -2.53 -14.65
C SER A 227 1.76 -1.95 -15.87
N PHE A 228 3.09 -2.00 -15.92
CA PHE A 228 3.87 -1.58 -17.08
C PHE A 228 3.53 -2.39 -18.34
N LEU A 229 3.35 -3.71 -18.22
CA LEU A 229 2.93 -4.54 -19.35
C LEU A 229 1.52 -4.19 -19.84
N VAL A 230 0.60 -3.84 -18.94
CA VAL A 230 -0.72 -3.33 -19.33
C VAL A 230 -0.57 -2.02 -20.11
N GLN A 231 0.28 -1.11 -19.64
CA GLN A 231 0.56 0.14 -20.33
C GLN A 231 1.18 -0.08 -21.73
N VAL A 232 2.15 -0.99 -21.85
CA VAL A 232 2.76 -1.38 -23.14
C VAL A 232 1.71 -1.97 -24.08
N ALA A 233 0.86 -2.86 -23.59
CA ALA A 233 -0.21 -3.45 -24.39
C ALA A 233 -1.19 -2.38 -24.88
N ASN A 234 -1.60 -1.45 -24.01
CA ASN A 234 -2.48 -0.34 -24.40
C ASN A 234 -1.83 0.56 -25.45
N HIS A 235 -0.53 0.85 -25.33
CA HIS A 235 0.21 1.65 -26.32
C HIS A 235 0.22 1.02 -27.72
N PHE A 236 0.29 -0.31 -27.79
CA PHE A 236 0.27 -1.07 -29.03
C PHE A 236 -1.11 -1.65 -29.39
N GLU A 237 -2.16 -1.26 -28.67
CA GLU A 237 -3.54 -1.74 -28.88
C GLU A 237 -3.67 -3.28 -28.82
N VAL A 238 -2.88 -3.94 -27.97
CA VAL A 238 -2.89 -5.40 -27.78
C VAL A 238 -3.91 -5.79 -26.72
N GLU A 239 -4.86 -6.66 -27.09
CA GLU A 239 -5.86 -7.18 -26.15
C GLU A 239 -5.26 -8.23 -25.20
N LEU A 240 -5.32 -7.92 -23.89
CA LEU A 240 -4.81 -8.78 -22.81
C LEU A 240 -5.87 -9.72 -22.22
N GLN A 241 -7.05 -9.84 -22.82
CA GLN A 241 -8.10 -10.72 -22.29
C GLN A 241 -7.59 -12.17 -22.18
N GLY A 242 -7.77 -12.76 -21.00
CA GLY A 242 -7.29 -14.11 -20.64
C GLY A 242 -5.80 -14.21 -20.33
N ALA A 243 -5.03 -13.12 -20.40
CA ALA A 243 -3.61 -13.10 -20.05
C ALA A 243 -3.42 -12.61 -18.60
N ASN A 244 -3.41 -13.56 -17.67
CA ASN A 244 -3.27 -13.28 -16.23
C ASN A 244 -1.79 -13.34 -15.79
N GLY A 245 -1.33 -12.30 -15.09
CA GLY A 245 0.04 -12.22 -14.58
C GLY A 245 1.10 -11.83 -15.63
N ILE A 246 2.31 -11.57 -15.13
CA ILE A 246 3.46 -11.07 -15.90
C ILE A 246 3.77 -11.96 -17.11
N ASN A 247 3.84 -13.27 -16.89
CA ASN A 247 4.26 -14.24 -17.90
C ASN A 247 3.31 -14.32 -19.10
N ALA A 248 1.99 -14.36 -18.85
CA ALA A 248 0.99 -14.46 -19.92
C ALA A 248 0.88 -13.15 -20.71
N LYS A 249 0.98 -12.00 -20.03
CA LYS A 249 0.98 -10.67 -20.68
C LYS A 249 2.20 -10.50 -21.60
N ALA A 250 3.38 -10.91 -21.15
CA ALA A 250 4.58 -10.90 -21.97
C ALA A 250 4.45 -11.77 -23.23
N ASP A 251 3.88 -12.97 -23.10
CA ASP A 251 3.61 -13.84 -24.25
C ASP A 251 2.66 -13.17 -25.25
N ARG A 252 1.57 -12.58 -24.77
CA ARG A 252 0.55 -11.95 -25.63
C ARG A 252 1.12 -10.77 -26.42
N ILE A 253 1.90 -9.90 -25.78
CA ILE A 253 2.50 -8.74 -26.45
C ILE A 253 3.55 -9.20 -27.49
N ALA A 254 4.35 -10.22 -27.14
CA ALA A 254 5.34 -10.78 -28.06
C ALA A 254 4.70 -11.50 -29.27
N GLN A 255 3.58 -12.21 -29.08
CA GLN A 255 2.81 -12.84 -30.16
C GLN A 255 2.29 -11.82 -31.18
N ASN A 256 2.07 -10.58 -30.75
CA ASN A 256 1.70 -9.46 -31.62
C ASN A 256 2.91 -8.69 -32.16
N ASN A 257 4.14 -9.24 -32.05
CA ASN A 257 5.39 -8.64 -32.54
C ASN A 257 5.78 -7.29 -31.90
N HIS A 258 5.27 -7.01 -30.69
CA HIS A 258 5.57 -5.77 -29.96
C HIS A 258 6.58 -5.95 -28.81
N LEU A 259 7.19 -7.12 -28.70
CA LEU A 259 8.36 -7.40 -27.89
C LEU A 259 9.29 -8.35 -28.63
N THR A 260 10.59 -8.11 -28.55
CA THR A 260 11.57 -9.09 -29.05
C THR A 260 11.60 -10.34 -28.17
N HIS A 261 12.17 -11.43 -28.69
CA HIS A 261 12.43 -12.63 -27.88
C HIS A 261 13.27 -12.32 -26.64
N LYS A 262 14.25 -11.42 -26.73
CA LYS A 262 15.11 -11.06 -25.60
C LYS A 262 14.31 -10.34 -24.52
N HIS A 263 13.54 -9.31 -24.89
CA HIS A 263 12.68 -8.59 -23.94
C HIS A 263 11.67 -9.53 -23.27
N LYS A 264 11.02 -10.39 -24.07
CA LYS A 264 10.12 -11.43 -23.54
C LYS A 264 10.77 -12.28 -22.46
N PHE A 265 11.99 -12.78 -22.69
CA PHE A 265 12.66 -13.66 -21.71
C PHE A 265 13.15 -12.91 -20.47
N MET A 266 13.55 -11.63 -20.60
CA MET A 266 13.86 -10.79 -19.43
C MET A 266 12.61 -10.58 -18.55
N ILE A 267 11.44 -10.36 -19.16
CA ILE A 267 10.17 -10.28 -18.43
C ILE A 267 9.80 -11.62 -17.80
N LYS A 268 10.01 -12.73 -18.52
CA LYS A 268 9.73 -14.08 -18.01
C LYS A 268 10.55 -14.41 -16.76
N TYR A 269 11.82 -14.00 -16.71
CA TYR A 269 12.63 -14.11 -15.49
C TYR A 269 11.95 -13.44 -14.29
N LEU A 270 11.46 -12.21 -14.47
CA LEU A 270 10.72 -11.50 -13.42
C LEU A 270 9.42 -12.23 -13.06
N GLY A 271 8.66 -12.70 -14.06
CA GLY A 271 7.44 -13.45 -13.81
C GLY A 271 7.65 -14.75 -13.02
N HIS A 272 8.74 -15.48 -13.27
CA HIS A 272 9.06 -16.70 -12.52
C HIS A 272 9.42 -16.42 -11.06
N ILE A 273 10.20 -15.37 -10.79
CA ILE A 273 10.54 -15.00 -9.41
C ILE A 273 9.32 -14.45 -8.67
N ARG A 274 8.47 -13.65 -9.33
CA ARG A 274 7.20 -13.17 -8.77
C ARG A 274 6.31 -14.34 -8.33
N ASN A 275 6.14 -15.32 -9.21
CA ASN A 275 5.36 -16.53 -8.91
C ASN A 275 5.95 -17.30 -7.71
N ALA A 276 7.27 -17.41 -7.61
CA ALA A 276 7.91 -18.05 -6.46
C ALA A 276 7.68 -17.28 -5.14
N ALA A 277 7.58 -15.95 -5.20
CA ALA A 277 7.29 -15.12 -4.01
C ALA A 277 5.80 -15.17 -3.60
N ASP A 278 4.88 -15.28 -4.56
CA ASP A 278 3.42 -15.29 -4.32
C ASP A 278 2.87 -16.66 -3.92
N HIS A 279 3.40 -17.74 -4.49
CA HIS A 279 2.83 -19.07 -4.30
C HIS A 279 3.47 -19.78 -3.10
N GLY A 280 2.61 -20.22 -2.18
CA GLY A 280 3.01 -20.88 -0.94
C GLY A 280 3.57 -22.29 -1.13
N ILE A 281 3.25 -23.00 -2.21
CA ILE A 281 3.77 -24.34 -2.51
C ILE A 281 3.95 -24.44 -4.03
N ASP A 282 5.15 -24.83 -4.46
CA ASP A 282 5.45 -25.14 -5.85
C ASP A 282 5.08 -26.59 -6.17
N ASP A 283 4.27 -26.80 -7.20
CA ASP A 283 3.74 -28.12 -7.57
C ASP A 283 4.83 -29.15 -7.94
N SER A 284 6.00 -28.69 -8.39
CA SER A 284 7.08 -29.58 -8.84
C SER A 284 7.92 -30.13 -7.69
N ILE A 285 8.04 -29.38 -6.59
CA ILE A 285 8.84 -29.76 -5.41
C ILE A 285 7.99 -30.01 -4.17
N GLY A 286 6.70 -29.65 -4.18
CA GLY A 286 5.78 -29.79 -3.05
C GLY A 286 6.14 -28.91 -1.84
N GLN A 287 6.91 -27.84 -2.04
CA GLN A 287 7.38 -26.95 -0.98
C GLN A 287 7.28 -25.47 -1.37
N ALA A 288 7.24 -24.59 -0.37
CA ALA A 288 7.33 -23.14 -0.55
C ALA A 288 8.73 -22.74 -1.02
N TRP A 289 8.83 -21.76 -1.91
CA TRP A 289 10.10 -21.12 -2.17
C TRP A 289 10.50 -20.21 -1.00
N GLU A 290 11.73 -20.39 -0.54
CA GLU A 290 12.42 -19.39 0.27
C GLU A 290 13.11 -18.39 -0.66
N ILE A 291 12.82 -17.10 -0.46
CA ILE A 291 13.39 -16.03 -1.26
C ILE A 291 14.62 -15.49 -0.53
N SER A 292 15.78 -15.54 -1.19
CA SER A 292 16.99 -14.93 -0.63
C SER A 292 16.93 -13.40 -0.69
N THR A 293 17.55 -12.73 0.29
CA THR A 293 17.70 -11.27 0.31
C THR A 293 18.36 -10.74 -0.96
N ALA A 294 19.36 -11.46 -1.50
CA ALA A 294 20.05 -11.06 -2.73
C ALA A 294 19.07 -11.05 -3.92
N THR A 295 18.29 -12.11 -4.08
CA THR A 295 17.25 -12.19 -5.12
C THR A 295 16.23 -11.06 -5.00
N ALA A 296 15.78 -10.75 -3.78
CA ALA A 296 14.83 -9.68 -3.54
C ALA A 296 15.36 -8.30 -3.99
N ILE A 297 16.62 -8.00 -3.69
CA ILE A 297 17.28 -6.75 -4.07
C ILE A 297 17.52 -6.70 -5.58
N GLU A 298 18.07 -7.77 -6.16
CA GLU A 298 18.38 -7.86 -7.59
C GLU A 298 17.12 -7.75 -8.43
N TYR A 299 16.02 -8.36 -8.01
CA TYR A 299 14.73 -8.29 -8.70
C TYR A 299 14.28 -6.86 -8.96
N VAL A 300 14.43 -5.96 -7.98
CA VAL A 300 14.07 -4.54 -8.11
C VAL A 300 14.93 -3.85 -9.18
N TYR A 301 16.24 -4.11 -9.22
CA TYR A 301 17.13 -3.52 -10.22
C TYR A 301 16.96 -4.10 -11.61
N VAL A 302 16.63 -5.39 -11.71
CA VAL A 302 16.31 -6.04 -12.99
C VAL A 302 14.99 -5.49 -13.53
N ALA A 303 13.97 -5.33 -12.69
CA ALA A 303 12.70 -4.71 -13.07
C ALA A 303 12.90 -3.32 -13.70
N GLN A 304 13.71 -2.47 -13.06
CA GLN A 304 14.04 -1.14 -13.60
C GLN A 304 14.76 -1.22 -14.95
N SER A 305 15.74 -2.11 -15.09
CA SER A 305 16.48 -2.31 -16.35
C SER A 305 15.57 -2.82 -17.48
N VAL A 306 14.65 -3.74 -17.17
CA VAL A 306 13.67 -4.28 -18.13
C VAL A 306 12.72 -3.18 -18.62
N ILE A 307 12.22 -2.32 -17.73
CA ILE A 307 11.38 -1.18 -18.11
C ILE A 307 12.15 -0.25 -19.04
N THR A 308 13.37 0.14 -18.67
CA THR A 308 14.20 1.05 -19.48
C THR A 308 14.47 0.50 -20.88
N THR A 309 14.82 -0.78 -20.99
CA THR A 309 15.11 -1.42 -22.29
C THR A 309 13.86 -1.56 -23.17
N ILE A 310 12.70 -1.85 -22.59
CA ILE A 310 11.45 -1.92 -23.35
C ILE A 310 10.98 -0.52 -23.78
N VAL A 311 11.10 0.51 -22.95
CA VAL A 311 10.79 1.89 -23.36
C VAL A 311 11.76 2.35 -24.46
N ALA A 312 13.03 1.97 -24.40
CA ALA A 312 13.97 2.23 -25.50
C ALA A 312 13.47 1.55 -26.79
N TYR A 313 13.00 0.31 -26.70
CA TYR A 313 12.46 -0.44 -27.83
C TYR A 313 11.20 0.19 -28.43
N THR A 314 10.26 0.70 -27.62
CA THR A 314 9.07 1.42 -28.14
C THR A 314 9.45 2.69 -28.91
N ARG A 315 10.67 3.20 -28.72
CA ARG A 315 11.26 4.32 -29.45
C ARG A 315 12.25 3.90 -30.52
N ASN A 316 12.19 2.64 -30.99
CA ASN A 316 13.07 2.05 -32.00
C ASN A 316 14.57 2.02 -31.63
N ARG A 317 14.89 1.98 -30.32
CA ARG A 317 16.25 1.77 -29.81
C ARG A 317 16.38 0.35 -29.27
N TYR A 318 17.23 -0.46 -29.89
CA TYR A 318 17.38 -1.88 -29.57
C TYR A 318 18.44 -2.09 -28.48
N ILE A 319 18.02 -2.02 -27.21
CA ILE A 319 18.88 -2.15 -26.03
C ILE A 319 18.46 -3.40 -25.23
N VAL A 320 19.44 -4.12 -24.68
CA VAL A 320 19.30 -5.27 -23.76
C VAL A 320 20.24 -5.07 -22.58
#